data_AF-A0A9D8YXC0-F1
#
_entry.id   AF-A0A9D8YXC0-F1
#
_cell.length_a   1.000
_cell.length_b   1.000
_cell.length_c   1.000
_cell.angle_alpha   90.00
_cell.angle_beta   90.00
_cell.angle_gamma   90.00
#
_symmetry.space_group_name_H-M   'P 1'
#
loop_
_entity.id
_entity.type
_entity.pdbx_description
1 polymer ?
#
loop_
_entity_poly.entity_id
_entity_poly.type
_entity_poly.pdbx_seq_one_letter_code
_entity_poly.pdbx_strand_id
1 'polypeptide(L)' 'MRTSVDLPDELMKKAKIKAVEEGISLKDLIIRSLTNELNQTKDVQGTPWKDLKGKGTTSGLSADKSGFEE' A
#
# COMPACT_ATOMS: atom_id res chain seq x y z
N MET A 1 -14.53 19.69 -16.85
CA MET A 1 -15.73 19.80 -15.98
C MET A 1 -15.32 20.54 -14.72
N ARG A 2 -16.07 21.55 -14.25
CA ARG A 2 -15.77 22.25 -12.99
C ARG A 2 -16.51 21.54 -11.86
N THR A 3 -15.77 20.83 -11.02
CA THR A 3 -16.28 20.20 -9.81
C THR A 3 -15.87 21.00 -8.60
N SER A 4 -16.77 21.12 -7.62
CA SER A 4 -16.51 21.77 -6.33
C SER A 4 -16.57 20.69 -5.26
N VAL A 5 -15.65 20.75 -4.29
CA VAL A 5 -15.57 19.81 -3.17
C VAL A 5 -15.44 20.64 -1.91
N ASP A 6 -16.31 20.38 -0.94
CA ASP A 6 -16.24 21.03 0.36
C ASP A 6 -15.12 20.42 1.19
N LEU A 7 -14.24 21.28 1.69
CA LEU A 7 -13.09 20.89 2.50
C LEU A 7 -13.14 21.67 3.82
N PRO A 8 -12.98 21.00 4.98
CA PRO A 8 -12.82 21.68 6.26
C PRO A 8 -11.69 22.71 6.22
N ASP A 9 -11.89 23.86 6.86
CA ASP A 9 -10.93 24.97 6.87
C ASP A 9 -9.54 24.55 7.35
N GLU A 10 -9.48 23.66 8.35
CA GLU A 10 -8.23 23.14 8.89
C GLU A 10 -7.44 22.32 7.85
N LEU A 11 -8.14 21.55 7.01
CA LEU A 11 -7.50 20.81 5.92
C LEU A 11 -7.09 21.75 4.79
N MET A 12 -7.91 22.75 4.49
CA MET A 12 -7.60 23.76 3.47
C MET A 12 -6.33 24.56 3.83
N LYS A 13 -6.17 24.97 5.10
CA LYS A 13 -4.96 25.65 5.58
C LYS A 13 -3.72 24.77 5.41
N LYS A 14 -3.78 23.52 5.89
CA LYS A 14 -2.67 22.57 5.79
C LYS A 14 -2.29 22.28 4.35
N ALA A 15 -3.27 22.10 3.46
CA ALA A 15 -3.03 21.87 2.05
C ALA A 15 -2.33 23.06 1.37
N LYS A 16 -2.72 24.30 1.72
CA LYS A 16 -2.05 25.52 1.22
C LYS A 16 -0.61 25.64 1.71
N ILE A 17 -0.36 25.39 3.00
CA ILE A 17 1.00 25.42 3.56
C ILE A 17 1.88 24.42 2.80
N LYS A 18 1.41 23.18 2.67
CA LYS A 18 2.13 22.13 1.96
C LYS A 18 2.38 22.45 0.48
N ALA A 19 1.41 23.07 -0.19
CA ALA A 19 1.58 23.50 -1.58
C ALA A 19 2.69 24.57 -1.72
N VAL A 20 2.75 25.52 -0.78
CA VAL A 20 3.80 26.54 -0.74
C VAL A 20 5.17 25.94 -0.43
N GLU A 21 5.26 25.04 0.55
CA GLU A 21 6.51 24.34 0.90
C GLU A 21 7.09 23.55 -0.28
N GLU A 22 6.22 22.91 -1.07
CA GLU A 22 6.62 22.15 -2.24
C GLU A 22 6.77 22.99 -3.52
N GLY A 23 6.44 24.29 -3.47
CA GLY A 23 6.53 25.20 -4.62
C GLY A 23 5.53 24.89 -5.75
N ILE A 24 4.42 24.23 -5.44
CA ILE A 24 3.39 23.82 -6.40
C ILE A 24 2.05 24.53 -6.15
N SER A 25 1.16 24.51 -7.14
CA SER A 25 -0.18 25.05 -6.94
C SER A 25 -1.02 24.12 -6.06
N LEU A 26 -1.99 24.69 -5.33
CA LEU A 26 -2.94 23.90 -4.52
C LEU A 26 -3.72 22.89 -5.39
N LYS A 27 -4.04 23.27 -6.64
CA LYS A 27 -4.72 22.39 -7.58
C LYS A 27 -3.85 21.18 -7.92
N ASP A 28 -2.56 21.40 -8.20
CA ASP A 28 -1.65 20.32 -8.55
C ASP A 28 -1.40 19.39 -7.36
N LEU A 29 -1.32 19.95 -6.15
CA LEU A 29 -1.26 19.17 -4.92
C LEU A 29 -2.48 18.25 -4.78
N ILE A 30 -3.70 18.79 -4.97
CA ILE A 30 -4.94 18.01 -4.88
C ILE A 30 -4.99 16.93 -5.96
N ILE A 31 -4.65 17.26 -7.21
CA ILE A 31 -4.64 16.29 -8.32
C ILE A 31 -3.65 15.17 -8.02
N ARG A 32 -2.40 15.50 -7.66
CA ARG A 32 -1.36 14.52 -7.36
C ARG A 32 -1.78 13.59 -6.22
N SER A 33 -2.29 14.16 -5.13
CA SER A 33 -2.77 13.38 -3.99
C SER A 33 -3.93 12.47 -4.37
N LEU A 34 -4.91 12.98 -5.12
CA LEU A 34 -6.06 12.18 -5.54
C LEU A 34 -5.65 11.07 -6.50
N THR A 35 -4.75 11.34 -7.45
CA THR A 35 -4.21 10.33 -8.37
C THR A 35 -3.45 9.24 -7.61
N ASN A 36 -2.65 9.62 -6.61
CA ASN A 36 -1.94 8.65 -5.78
C ASN A 36 -2.91 7.76 -5.00
N GLU A 37 -3.92 8.32 -4.35
CA GLU A 37 -4.91 7.54 -3.58
C GLU A 37 -5.75 6.62 -4.48
N LEU A 38 -6.13 7.06 -5.67
CA LEU A 38 -6.91 6.25 -6.61
C LEU A 38 -6.08 5.14 -7.27
N ASN A 39 -4.77 5.37 -7.47
CA ASN A 39 -3.85 4.38 -8.03
C ASN A 39 -3.21 3.47 -6.97
N GLN A 40 -3.33 3.82 -5.69
CA GLN A 40 -3.13 2.88 -4.60
C GLN A 40 -4.29 1.88 -4.60
N THR A 41 -4.33 1.00 -5.60
CA THR A 41 -4.83 -0.35 -5.38
C THR A 41 -4.10 -0.83 -4.15
N LYS A 42 -4.82 -1.00 -3.04
CA LYS A 42 -4.31 -1.65 -1.84
C LYS A 42 -3.74 -2.98 -2.33
N ASP A 43 -2.44 -2.98 -2.57
CA ASP A 43 -1.66 -4.19 -2.62
C ASP A 43 -1.79 -4.67 -1.18
N VAL A 44 -2.85 -5.45 -0.94
CA VAL A 44 -3.02 -6.24 0.26
C VAL A 44 -1.77 -7.07 0.21
N GLN A 45 -0.70 -6.57 0.86
CA GLN A 45 0.60 -7.19 0.87
C GLN A 45 0.33 -8.66 1.11
N GLY A 46 0.47 -9.43 0.03
CA GLY A 46 0.16 -10.84 0.03
C GLY A 46 1.03 -11.39 1.12
N THR A 47 0.42 -11.74 2.24
CA THR A 47 1.19 -12.14 3.39
C THR A 47 2.02 -13.34 2.93
N PRO A 48 3.36 -13.36 3.13
CA PRO A 48 4.25 -14.30 2.44
C PRO A 48 3.86 -15.77 2.63
N TRP A 49 3.14 -16.06 3.72
CA TRP A 49 2.62 -17.37 4.10
C TRP A 49 1.42 -17.83 3.28
N LYS A 50 0.67 -16.92 2.65
CA LYS A 50 -0.45 -17.24 1.75
C LYS A 50 0.07 -17.87 0.45
N ASP A 51 1.24 -17.46 -0.02
CA ASP A 51 1.96 -18.08 -1.14
C ASP A 51 2.66 -19.39 -0.78
N LEU A 52 2.82 -19.67 0.53
CA LEU A 52 3.39 -20.91 1.04
C LEU A 52 2.35 -22.01 1.28
N LYS A 53 1.04 -21.73 1.13
CA LYS A 53 0.00 -22.78 1.19
C LYS A 53 0.20 -23.77 0.04
N GLY A 54 0.56 -25.00 0.38
CA GLY A 54 0.74 -26.09 -0.59
C GLY A 54 2.13 -26.18 -1.23
N LYS A 55 3.06 -25.28 -0.87
CA LYS A 55 4.49 -25.36 -1.27
C LYS A 55 5.39 -25.95 -0.16
N GLY A 56 4.81 -26.71 0.77
CA GLY A 56 5.59 -27.56 1.65
C GLY A 56 6.12 -28.75 0.85
N THR A 57 7.29 -28.62 0.23
CA THR A 57 7.95 -29.74 -0.45
C THR A 57 8.46 -30.73 0.60
N THR A 58 7.78 -31.87 0.74
CA THR A 58 8.27 -33.05 1.46
C THR A 58 9.35 -33.81 0.67
N SER A 59 9.65 -33.38 -0.56
CA SER A 59 10.55 -34.06 -1.50
C SER A 59 12.00 -34.24 -1.01
N GLY A 60 12.41 -33.51 0.03
CA GLY A 60 13.75 -33.62 0.65
C GLY A 60 13.76 -34.32 2.02
N LEU A 61 12.61 -34.75 2.53
CA LEU A 61 12.48 -35.46 3.81
C LEU A 61 12.37 -36.97 3.52
N SER A 62 13.50 -37.67 3.47
CA SER A 62 13.51 -39.13 3.48
C SER A 62 13.28 -39.64 4.90
N ALA A 63 12.52 -40.74 5.05
CA ALA A 63 12.24 -41.36 6.34
C ALA A 63 13.52 -41.75 7.10
N ASP A 64 14.60 -42.03 6.36
CA ASP A 64 15.91 -42.44 6.88
C ASP A 64 16.67 -41.33 7.64
N LYS A 65 16.17 -40.08 7.62
CA LYS A 65 16.71 -38.96 8.42
C LYS A 65 15.90 -38.66 9.68
N SER A 66 14.88 -39.46 9.96
CA SER A 66 14.14 -39.38 11.22
C SER A 66 15.00 -40.01 12.32
N GLY A 67 15.51 -39.19 13.24
CA GLY A 67 16.30 -39.64 14.40
C GLY A 67 15.50 -40.35 15.49
N PHE A 68 14.37 -40.95 15.11
CA PHE A 68 13.55 -41.81 15.96
C PHE A 68 13.65 -43.21 15.38
N GLU A 69 14.68 -43.94 15.79
CA GLU A 69 14.63 -45.41 15.79
C GLU A 69 13.73 -45.86 16.96
N GLU A 70 13.12 -47.05 16.81
CA GLU A 70 12.18 -47.68 17.78
C GLU A 70 12.65 -47.67 19.24
#